data_AF-A0A8T5BPN8-F1
#
_entry.id   AF-A0A8T5BPN8-F1
#
_cell.length_a   1.000
_cell.length_b   1.000
_cell.length_c   1.000
_cell.angle_alpha   90.00
_cell.angle_beta   90.00
_cell.angle_gamma   90.00
#
_symmetry.space_group_name_H-M   'P 1'
#
loop_
_entity.id
_entity.type
_entity.pdbx_description
1 polymer ?
#
loop_
_entity_poly.entity_id
_entity_poly.type
_entity_poly.pdbx_seq_one_letter_code
_entity_poly.pdbx_strand_id
1 'polypeptide(L)'
;MLEKGKWKAKWIVWKFKGEAKEENLIEKKEVEGNLLLNEGINAIWTLVAGGTETAYSNSNARIGVGDSNASADPTQTGLLGVNQYYKGMDEGYPTYGSGQKIVFRSTFGTNEANFAWNEVTVDNGAASGKNLNRKVISLGTKTSDQTWIIQLEIMLS
;
A
#
# COMPACT_ATOMS: atom_id res chain seq x y z
N MET A 1 -12.05 -15.24 -28.89
CA MET A 1 -12.67 -14.91 -27.58
C MET A 1 -11.82 -13.84 -26.94
N LEU A 2 -12.41 -12.75 -26.42
CA LEU A 2 -11.66 -11.74 -25.70
C LEU A 2 -11.75 -12.03 -24.20
N GLU A 3 -10.79 -12.79 -23.71
CA GLU A 3 -10.48 -12.84 -22.29
C GLU A 3 -9.95 -11.45 -21.87
N LYS A 4 -10.52 -10.88 -20.80
CA LYS A 4 -10.11 -9.57 -20.27
C LYS A 4 -10.12 -9.63 -18.74
N GLY A 5 -8.95 -9.79 -18.13
CA GLY A 5 -8.75 -9.48 -16.72
C GLY A 5 -8.22 -8.06 -16.57
N LYS A 6 -8.93 -7.18 -15.87
CA LYS A 6 -8.45 -5.82 -15.58
C LYS A 6 -8.03 -5.69 -14.12
N TRP A 7 -6.74 -5.49 -13.90
CA TRP A 7 -6.21 -5.05 -12.62
C TRP A 7 -6.49 -3.56 -12.42
N LYS A 8 -7.30 -3.22 -11.42
CA LYS A 8 -7.66 -1.84 -11.09
C LYS A 8 -7.24 -1.54 -9.67
N ALA A 9 -6.17 -0.76 -9.53
CA ALA A 9 -5.67 -0.29 -8.25
C ALA A 9 -6.07 1.16 -8.01
N LYS A 10 -6.45 1.51 -6.78
CA LYS A 10 -6.71 2.87 -6.34
C LYS A 10 -6.11 3.10 -4.95
N TRP A 11 -5.28 4.11 -4.84
CA TRP A 11 -4.78 4.62 -3.57
C TRP A 11 -5.69 5.75 -3.08
N ILE A 12 -6.04 5.71 -1.81
CA ILE A 12 -6.80 6.77 -1.14
C ILE A 12 -6.02 7.18 0.10
N VAL A 13 -5.79 8.48 0.26
CA VAL A 13 -5.05 9.05 1.38
C VAL A 13 -5.88 10.12 2.04
N TRP A 14 -6.12 9.99 3.34
CA TRP A 14 -6.73 11.01 4.17
C TRP A 14 -5.67 11.60 5.10
N LYS A 15 -5.59 12.92 5.14
CA LYS A 15 -4.62 13.65 5.96
C LYS A 15 -5.37 14.46 7.00
N PHE A 16 -4.96 14.33 8.25
CA PHE A 16 -5.61 14.97 9.38
C PHE A 16 -4.62 15.82 10.17
N LYS A 17 -5.10 16.91 10.78
CA LYS A 17 -4.35 17.66 11.79
C LYS A 17 -4.58 17.00 13.16
N GLY A 18 -3.54 16.45 13.77
CA GLY A 18 -3.65 15.70 15.01
C GLY A 18 -4.39 14.37 14.81
N GLU A 19 -5.42 14.11 15.60
CA GLU A 19 -6.18 12.85 15.56
C GLU A 19 -6.98 12.69 14.25
N ALA A 20 -7.12 11.45 13.76
CA ALA A 20 -7.87 11.12 12.57
C ALA A 20 -9.40 11.16 12.82
N LYS A 21 -9.94 12.38 12.86
CA LYS A 21 -11.37 12.68 13.01
C LYS A 21 -11.84 13.56 11.85
N GLU A 22 -13.12 13.49 11.50
CA GLU A 22 -13.67 14.21 10.34
C GLU A 22 -13.43 15.73 10.44
N GLU A 23 -13.62 16.30 11.63
CA GLU A 23 -13.37 17.72 11.90
C GLU A 23 -11.90 18.15 11.73
N ASN A 24 -10.97 17.18 11.73
CA ASN A 24 -9.54 17.41 11.57
C ASN A 24 -9.05 17.15 10.13
N LEU A 25 -9.93 16.75 9.21
CA LEU A 25 -9.55 16.40 7.83
C LEU A 25 -9.01 17.64 7.09
N ILE A 26 -7.77 17.52 6.61
CA ILE A 26 -7.09 18.54 5.81
C ILE A 26 -7.31 18.26 4.32
N GLU A 27 -7.13 17.00 3.92
CA GLU A 27 -7.16 16.61 2.51
C GLU A 27 -7.55 15.14 2.38
N LYS A 28 -8.35 14.84 1.35
CA LYS A 28 -8.52 13.49 0.82
C LYS A 28 -8.01 13.46 -0.62
N LYS A 29 -7.06 12.58 -0.91
CA LYS A 29 -6.46 12.41 -2.24
C LYS A 29 -6.69 10.99 -2.75
N GLU A 30 -7.15 10.87 -3.99
CA GLU A 30 -7.33 9.59 -4.68
C GLU A 30 -6.40 9.53 -5.89
N VAL A 31 -5.69 8.42 -6.06
CA VAL A 31 -4.77 8.22 -7.19
C VAL A 31 -4.90 6.80 -7.74
N GLU A 32 -5.12 6.70 -9.04
CA GLU A 32 -5.26 5.41 -9.71
C GLU A 32 -3.92 4.77 -10.09
N GLY A 33 -3.95 3.44 -10.16
CA GLY A 33 -2.90 2.59 -10.66
C GLY A 33 -1.79 2.30 -9.64
N ASN A 34 -1.14 1.16 -9.87
CA ASN A 34 0.12 0.74 -9.30
C ASN A 34 0.82 -0.14 -10.34
N LEU A 35 2.10 -0.43 -10.13
CA LEU A 35 2.80 -1.47 -10.87
C LEU A 35 2.96 -2.68 -9.96
N LEU A 36 2.42 -3.82 -10.40
CA LEU A 36 2.73 -5.10 -9.76
C LEU A 36 4.20 -5.43 -9.96
N LEU A 37 4.84 -5.93 -8.91
CA LEU A 37 6.23 -6.39 -8.98
C LEU A 37 6.26 -7.89 -9.27
N ASN A 38 7.30 -8.35 -9.95
CA ASN A 38 7.43 -9.75 -10.37
C ASN A 38 7.35 -10.70 -9.16
N GLU A 39 7.96 -10.32 -8.04
CA GLU A 39 7.91 -11.13 -6.82
C GLU A 39 6.51 -11.20 -6.20
N GLY A 40 5.76 -10.10 -6.24
CA GLY A 40 4.37 -10.04 -5.78
C GLY A 40 3.44 -10.90 -6.63
N ILE A 41 3.62 -10.87 -7.96
CA ILE A 41 2.89 -11.73 -8.90
C ILE A 41 3.16 -13.20 -8.60
N ASN A 42 4.42 -13.58 -8.43
CA ASN A 42 4.78 -14.96 -8.09
C ASN A 42 4.22 -15.39 -6.73
N ALA A 43 4.24 -14.50 -5.73
CA ALA A 43 3.65 -14.78 -4.43
C ALA A 43 2.13 -15.03 -4.52
N ILE A 44 1.40 -14.22 -5.28
CA ILE A 44 -0.03 -14.45 -5.55
C ILE A 44 -0.25 -15.84 -6.15
N TRP A 45 0.50 -16.20 -7.20
CA TRP A 45 0.29 -17.48 -7.87
C TRP A 45 0.67 -18.69 -7.00
N THR A 46 1.71 -18.57 -6.19
CA THR A 46 2.06 -19.62 -5.21
C THR A 46 0.91 -19.84 -4.23
N LEU A 47 0.30 -18.77 -3.69
CA LEU A 47 -0.85 -18.87 -2.79
C LEU A 47 -2.08 -19.49 -3.49
N VAL A 48 -2.36 -19.08 -4.73
CA VAL A 48 -3.48 -19.61 -5.53
C VAL A 48 -3.31 -21.11 -5.82
N ALA A 49 -2.09 -21.56 -6.09
CA ALA A 49 -1.78 -22.96 -6.33
C ALA A 49 -1.78 -23.84 -5.06
N GLY A 50 -2.00 -23.24 -3.88
CA GLY A 50 -1.91 -23.94 -2.59
C GLY A 50 -0.47 -24.24 -2.16
N GLY A 51 0.52 -23.58 -2.75
CA GLY A 51 1.92 -23.64 -2.33
C GLY A 51 2.16 -22.91 -1.01
N THR A 52 3.41 -22.94 -0.54
CA THR A 52 3.82 -22.25 0.69
C THR A 52 4.36 -20.86 0.38
N GLU A 53 3.64 -19.85 0.81
CA GLU A 53 4.04 -18.44 0.77
C GLU A 53 3.41 -17.69 1.95
N THR A 54 4.00 -16.56 2.34
CA THR A 54 3.44 -15.72 3.41
C THR A 54 2.22 -14.96 2.88
N ALA A 55 1.05 -15.24 3.42
CA ALA A 55 -0.16 -14.50 3.06
C ALA A 55 -0.03 -13.01 3.43
N TYR A 56 -0.57 -12.14 2.60
CA TYR A 56 -0.76 -10.70 2.90
C TYR A 56 -1.91 -10.51 3.91
N SER A 57 -1.77 -11.08 5.11
CA SER A 57 -2.74 -11.01 6.22
C SER A 57 -2.52 -9.76 7.09
N ASN A 58 -3.41 -9.52 8.07
CA ASN A 58 -3.21 -8.45 9.07
C ASN A 58 -1.86 -8.57 9.81
N SER A 59 -1.44 -9.79 10.13
CA SER A 59 -0.19 -10.07 10.86
C SER A 59 1.07 -9.83 10.03
N ASN A 60 0.97 -9.91 8.70
CA ASN A 60 2.13 -9.97 7.81
C ASN A 60 2.23 -8.74 6.91
N ALA A 61 1.09 -8.21 6.46
CA ALA A 61 1.03 -7.18 5.46
C ALA A 61 1.32 -5.80 6.04
N ARG A 62 2.02 -4.97 5.26
CA ARG A 62 2.34 -3.59 5.63
C ARG A 62 2.19 -2.66 4.45
N ILE A 63 1.75 -1.44 4.70
CA ILE A 63 1.89 -0.35 3.71
C ILE A 63 3.22 0.34 3.95
N GLY A 64 4.04 0.41 2.91
CA GLY A 64 5.28 1.16 2.90
C GLY A 64 5.10 2.53 2.24
N VAL A 65 5.76 3.55 2.78
CA VAL A 65 5.89 4.89 2.21
C VAL A 65 7.35 5.28 2.13
N GLY A 66 7.77 5.92 1.04
CA GLY A 66 9.14 6.36 0.82
C GLY A 66 9.23 7.66 0.04
N ASP A 67 10.44 8.21 -0.06
CA ASP A 67 10.70 9.52 -0.68
C ASP A 67 11.30 9.47 -2.10
N SER A 68 11.44 8.28 -2.70
CA SER A 68 11.94 8.16 -4.08
C SER A 68 10.93 8.61 -5.13
N ASN A 69 11.46 9.22 -6.19
CA ASN A 69 10.75 9.55 -7.43
C ASN A 69 11.17 8.66 -8.63
N ALA A 70 12.05 7.68 -8.41
CA ALA A 70 12.50 6.78 -9.45
C ALA A 70 11.34 5.94 -9.97
N SER A 71 11.19 5.84 -11.29
CA SER A 71 10.08 5.12 -11.93
C SER A 71 9.89 3.72 -11.37
N ALA A 72 8.64 3.28 -11.25
CA ALA A 72 8.34 1.91 -10.87
C ALA A 72 8.81 0.96 -11.99
N ASP A 73 9.52 -0.09 -11.60
CA ASP A 73 10.01 -1.15 -12.49
C ASP A 73 9.61 -2.52 -11.90
N PRO A 74 9.12 -3.49 -12.71
CA PRO A 74 8.63 -4.77 -12.19
C PRO A 74 9.69 -5.62 -11.48
N THR A 75 10.98 -5.35 -11.71
CA THR A 75 12.10 -6.09 -11.09
C THR A 75 12.47 -5.58 -9.70
N GLN A 76 11.93 -4.43 -9.28
CA GLN A 76 12.13 -3.89 -7.95
C GLN A 76 11.50 -4.83 -6.90
N THR A 77 12.04 -4.82 -5.68
CA THR A 77 11.59 -5.66 -4.56
C THR A 77 11.23 -4.85 -3.32
N GLY A 78 11.03 -3.54 -3.48
CA GLY A 78 10.95 -2.62 -2.35
C GLY A 78 10.79 -1.16 -2.77
N LEU A 79 10.64 -0.30 -1.75
CA LEU A 79 10.79 1.13 -1.90
C LEU A 79 12.24 1.48 -2.22
N LEU A 80 12.45 2.62 -2.88
CA LEU A 80 13.78 3.06 -3.34
C LEU A 80 14.25 4.35 -2.64
N GLY A 81 13.45 4.87 -1.70
CA GLY A 81 13.71 6.11 -1.00
C GLY A 81 14.89 6.00 -0.05
N VAL A 82 15.48 7.14 0.28
CA VAL A 82 16.42 7.24 1.39
C VAL A 82 15.65 7.16 2.71
N ASN A 83 14.54 7.89 2.79
CA ASN A 83 13.59 7.74 3.90
C ASN A 83 12.51 6.73 3.50
N GLN A 84 12.32 5.72 4.34
CA GLN A 84 11.30 4.68 4.16
C GLN A 84 10.66 4.33 5.50
N TYR A 85 9.38 3.99 5.48
CA TYR A 85 8.68 3.50 6.66
C TYR A 85 7.62 2.49 6.25
N TYR A 86 7.55 1.36 6.97
CA TYR A 86 6.54 0.31 6.76
C TYR A 86 5.64 0.22 7.99
N LYS A 87 4.33 0.40 7.79
CA LYS A 87 3.32 0.35 8.85
C LYS A 87 2.44 -0.88 8.67
N GLY A 88 2.24 -1.64 9.75
CA GLY A 88 1.29 -2.76 9.79
C GLY A 88 -0.13 -2.33 9.44
N MET A 89 -0.98 -3.29 9.06
CA MET A 89 -2.37 -3.01 8.74
C MET A 89 -3.16 -2.56 9.98
N ASP A 90 -4.14 -1.68 9.76
CA ASP A 90 -5.16 -1.39 10.76
C ASP A 90 -5.94 -2.66 11.12
N GLU A 91 -6.50 -2.72 12.33
CA GLU A 91 -7.33 -3.86 12.77
C GLU A 91 -8.47 -4.14 11.77
N GLY A 92 -8.66 -5.42 11.44
CA GLY A 92 -9.65 -5.86 10.45
C GLY A 92 -9.21 -5.72 8.97
N TYR A 93 -8.01 -5.19 8.69
CA TYR A 93 -7.45 -5.12 7.35
C TYR A 93 -6.35 -6.17 7.11
N PRO A 94 -6.18 -6.68 5.88
CA PRO A 94 -6.99 -6.35 4.72
C PRO A 94 -8.39 -6.97 4.76
N THR A 95 -9.35 -6.29 4.14
CA THR A 95 -10.67 -6.87 3.84
C THR A 95 -10.65 -7.48 2.44
N TYR A 96 -11.26 -8.66 2.27
CA TYR A 96 -11.30 -9.39 1.01
C TYR A 96 -12.49 -10.35 0.96
N GLY A 97 -12.69 -11.06 -0.16
CA GLY A 97 -13.71 -12.10 -0.30
C GLY A 97 -15.10 -11.60 -0.74
N SER A 98 -15.26 -10.30 -0.98
CA SER A 98 -16.49 -9.71 -1.53
C SER A 98 -16.16 -8.61 -2.54
N GLY A 99 -17.06 -8.34 -3.49
CA GLY A 99 -16.89 -7.27 -4.49
C GLY A 99 -15.68 -7.42 -5.42
N GLN A 100 -15.13 -8.64 -5.56
CA GLN A 100 -13.94 -8.95 -6.35
C GLN A 100 -12.73 -8.04 -6.02
N LYS A 101 -12.62 -7.64 -4.74
CA LYS A 101 -11.60 -6.70 -4.28
C LYS A 101 -10.88 -7.16 -3.02
N ILE A 102 -9.67 -6.66 -2.86
CA ILE A 102 -8.93 -6.61 -1.61
C ILE A 102 -8.66 -5.16 -1.24
N VAL A 103 -8.75 -4.83 0.04
CA VAL A 103 -8.49 -3.49 0.57
C VAL A 103 -7.45 -3.59 1.68
N PHE A 104 -6.32 -2.91 1.51
CA PHE A 104 -5.29 -2.72 2.53
C PHE A 104 -5.41 -1.33 3.12
N ARG A 105 -5.18 -1.17 4.43
CA ARG A 105 -5.23 0.14 5.08
C ARG A 105 -4.29 0.19 6.28
N SER A 106 -3.62 1.32 6.44
CA SER A 106 -2.75 1.63 7.58
C SER A 106 -2.89 3.09 7.99
N THR A 107 -2.86 3.34 9.30
CA THR A 107 -2.86 4.68 9.91
C THR A 107 -1.46 5.03 10.43
N PHE A 108 -0.89 6.11 9.91
CA PHE A 108 0.42 6.65 10.30
C PHE A 108 0.21 7.81 11.27
N GLY A 109 0.54 7.59 12.54
CA GLY A 109 0.36 8.56 13.61
C GLY A 109 1.33 9.74 13.52
N THR A 110 1.20 10.71 14.43
CA THR A 110 1.98 11.95 14.46
C THR A 110 3.49 11.75 14.51
N ASN A 111 3.99 10.66 15.11
CA ASN A 111 5.43 10.40 15.23
C ASN A 111 6.00 9.52 14.10
N GLU A 112 5.19 9.16 13.11
CA GLU A 112 5.55 8.16 12.10
C GLU A 112 5.68 8.79 10.71
N ALA A 113 6.74 8.40 9.99
CA ALA A 113 6.98 8.74 8.59
C ALA A 113 6.89 10.25 8.27
N ASN A 114 7.47 11.11 9.11
CA ASN A 114 7.46 12.57 8.95
C ASN A 114 8.50 13.03 7.90
N PHE A 115 8.25 12.70 6.64
CA PHE A 115 9.08 13.05 5.49
C PHE A 115 8.20 13.14 4.22
N ALA A 116 8.81 13.43 3.06
CA ALA A 116 8.08 13.49 1.78
C ALA A 116 7.65 12.09 1.32
N TRP A 117 6.35 11.88 1.11
CA TRP A 117 5.83 10.61 0.58
C TRP A 117 5.73 10.74 -0.95
N ASN A 118 6.70 10.15 -1.66
CA ASN A 118 6.81 10.16 -3.12
C ASN A 118 6.62 8.78 -3.76
N GLU A 119 6.54 7.73 -2.94
CA GLU A 119 6.26 6.38 -3.36
C GLU A 119 5.54 5.59 -2.27
N VAL A 120 4.76 4.60 -2.69
CA VAL A 120 3.98 3.72 -1.81
C VAL A 120 4.02 2.28 -2.30
N THR A 121 3.83 1.35 -1.35
CA THR A 121 3.86 -0.09 -1.61
C THR A 121 3.00 -0.87 -0.62
N VAL A 122 2.62 -2.11 -0.98
CA VAL A 122 2.18 -3.13 -0.02
C VAL A 122 3.18 -4.27 -0.04
N ASP A 123 3.65 -4.73 1.12
CA ASP A 123 4.42 -5.97 1.27
C ASP A 123 3.75 -6.94 2.25
N ASN A 124 4.23 -8.19 2.32
CA ASN A 124 3.92 -9.18 3.37
C ASN A 124 5.11 -9.32 4.36
N GLY A 125 5.89 -8.25 4.52
CA GLY A 125 7.28 -8.29 4.99
C GLY A 125 7.50 -8.27 6.49
N ALA A 126 6.46 -8.43 7.32
CA ALA A 126 6.68 -8.63 8.76
C ALA A 126 7.46 -9.94 9.06
N ALA A 127 7.44 -10.92 8.13
CA ALA A 127 8.10 -12.21 8.29
C ALA A 127 9.11 -12.56 7.18
N SER A 128 8.79 -12.35 5.90
CA SER A 128 9.58 -12.92 4.77
C SER A 128 9.78 -12.00 3.56
N GLY A 129 9.00 -10.93 3.41
CA GLY A 129 9.31 -9.77 2.55
C GLY A 129 9.14 -10.01 1.05
N LYS A 130 7.89 -10.04 0.58
CA LYS A 130 7.50 -9.96 -0.83
C LYS A 130 6.67 -8.73 -1.08
N ASN A 131 7.21 -7.87 -1.92
CA ASN A 131 6.57 -6.63 -2.29
C ASN A 131 5.53 -6.89 -3.39
N LEU A 132 4.26 -6.61 -3.09
CA LEU A 132 3.15 -6.84 -3.99
C LEU A 132 3.24 -5.90 -5.20
N ASN A 133 3.48 -4.63 -4.92
CA ASN A 133 3.37 -3.56 -5.89
C ASN A 133 4.12 -2.32 -5.42
N ARG A 134 4.51 -1.48 -6.38
CA ARG A 134 5.05 -0.15 -6.12
C ARG A 134 4.31 0.90 -6.96
N LYS A 135 4.16 2.10 -6.40
CA LYS A 135 3.63 3.24 -7.12
C LYS A 135 4.42 4.48 -6.71
N VAL A 136 4.96 5.18 -7.70
CA VAL A 136 5.52 6.53 -7.53
C VAL A 136 4.35 7.52 -7.56
N ILE A 137 4.13 8.23 -6.46
CA ILE A 137 3.10 9.26 -6.28
C ILE A 137 3.57 10.32 -5.30
N SER A 138 3.49 11.59 -5.69
CA SER A 138 3.72 12.68 -4.74
C SER A 138 2.46 12.92 -3.90
N LEU A 139 2.55 12.59 -2.62
CA LEU A 139 1.52 12.82 -1.61
C LEU A 139 1.86 14.01 -0.71
N GLY A 140 3.02 14.65 -0.87
CA GLY A 140 3.49 15.77 -0.05
C GLY A 140 4.29 15.31 1.17
N THR A 141 4.62 16.26 2.05
CA THR A 141 5.41 16.01 3.25
C THR A 141 4.50 15.88 4.46
N LYS A 142 4.56 14.73 5.14
CA LYS A 142 3.90 14.54 6.42
C LYS A 142 4.71 15.18 7.53
N THR A 143 4.03 15.89 8.42
CA THR A 143 4.63 16.57 9.57
C THR A 143 4.19 15.95 10.88
N SER A 144 4.89 16.28 11.97
CA SER A 144 4.66 15.69 13.29
C SER A 144 3.37 16.13 13.99
N ASP A 145 2.63 17.05 13.39
CA ASP A 145 1.30 17.47 13.82
C ASP A 145 0.18 16.80 13.01
N GLN A 146 0.49 15.78 12.21
CA GLN A 146 -0.47 15.14 11.31
C GLN A 146 -0.56 13.63 11.50
N THR A 147 -1.79 13.12 11.36
CA THR A 147 -2.07 11.68 11.17
C THR A 147 -2.53 11.45 9.75
N TRP A 148 -1.96 10.47 9.05
CA TRP A 148 -2.33 10.14 7.67
C TRP A 148 -2.84 8.70 7.62
N ILE A 149 -4.01 8.48 7.03
CA ILE A 149 -4.55 7.15 6.73
C ILE A 149 -4.35 6.92 5.23
N ILE A 150 -3.76 5.79 4.87
CA ILE A 150 -3.60 5.38 3.48
C ILE A 150 -4.24 4.02 3.26
N GLN A 151 -4.94 3.90 2.13
CA GLN A 151 -5.65 2.71 1.69
C GLN A 151 -5.29 2.37 0.25
N LEU A 152 -5.06 1.08 -0.02
CA LEU A 152 -4.98 0.52 -1.37
C LEU A 152 -6.17 -0.38 -1.60
N GLU A 153 -6.98 -0.05 -2.60
CA GLU A 153 -8.00 -0.93 -3.16
C GLU A 153 -7.46 -1.57 -4.43
N ILE A 154 -7.58 -2.89 -4.55
CA ILE A 154 -7.31 -3.63 -5.77
C ILE A 154 -8.55 -4.42 -6.13
N MET A 155 -9.03 -4.24 -7.36
CA MET A 155 -10.14 -4.98 -7.94
C MET A 155 -9.70 -5.72 -9.20
N LEU A 156 -10.20 -6.95 -9.35
CA LEU A 156 -10.12 -7.74 -10.57
C LEU A 156 -11.52 -7.81 -11.20
N SER A 157 -11.66 -7.45 -12.48
CA SER A 157 -12.94 -7.45 -13.21
C SER A 157 -12.77 -7.77 -14.69
#